data_AF-A0A963JDI0-F1
#
_entry.id   AF-A0A963JDI0-F1
#
_cell.length_a   1.000
_cell.length_b   1.000
_cell.length_c   1.000
_cell.angle_alpha   90.00
_cell.angle_beta   90.00
_cell.angle_gamma   90.00
#
_symmetry.space_group_name_H-M   'P 1'
#
loop_
_entity.id
_entity.type
_entity.pdbx_description
1 polymer ?
#
loop_
_entity_poly.entity_id
_entity_poly.type
_entity_poly.pdbx_seq_one_letter_code
_entity_poly.pdbx_strand_id
1 'polypeptide(L)'
;MTTVLPTLSDIEAAARLVYQEFPATPQYRWPLLSERLGATCWVKHENHTPVGAFKIRGGLTYFDQLAQRGAMPREVISATRGNHGQSMGWAA
;
A
#
# COMPACT_ATOMS: atom_id res chain seq x y z
N MET A 1 -7.13 -19.38 17.37
CA MET A 1 -7.48 -17.96 17.13
C MET A 1 -8.04 -17.86 15.73
N THR A 2 -9.30 -17.47 15.56
CA THR A 2 -9.86 -17.19 14.24
C THR A 2 -9.23 -15.91 13.70
N THR A 3 -8.46 -16.01 12.63
CA THR A 3 -7.88 -14.86 11.95
C THR A 3 -9.03 -14.07 11.33
N VAL A 4 -9.33 -12.90 11.88
CA VAL A 4 -10.32 -11.98 11.29
C VAL A 4 -9.64 -11.31 10.09
N LEU A 5 -10.17 -11.55 8.89
CA LEU A 5 -9.73 -10.87 7.67
C LEU A 5 -10.29 -9.44 7.63
N PRO A 6 -9.59 -8.48 7.03
CA PRO A 6 -10.13 -7.13 6.85
C PRO A 6 -11.42 -7.16 6.03
N THR A 7 -12.36 -6.32 6.43
CA THR A 7 -13.61 -6.07 5.70
C THR A 7 -13.39 -5.09 4.54
N LEU A 8 -14.38 -4.95 3.66
CA LEU A 8 -14.36 -3.90 2.64
C LEU A 8 -14.23 -2.50 3.25
N SER A 9 -14.93 -2.25 4.37
CA SER A 9 -14.89 -0.96 5.05
C SER A 9 -13.49 -0.62 5.57
N ASP A 10 -12.75 -1.62 6.06
CA ASP A 10 -11.35 -1.45 6.47
C ASP A 10 -10.45 -1.05 5.30
N ILE A 11 -10.66 -1.66 4.12
CA ILE A 11 -9.90 -1.35 2.90
C ILE A 11 -10.23 0.06 2.40
N GLU A 12 -11.49 0.47 2.43
CA GLU A 12 -11.91 1.82 2.02
C GLU A 12 -11.39 2.90 2.98
N ALA A 13 -11.36 2.62 4.29
CA ALA A 13 -10.74 3.50 5.28
C ALA A 13 -9.24 3.66 5.03
N ALA A 14 -8.53 2.56 4.80
CA ALA A 14 -7.12 2.58 4.44
C ALA A 14 -6.88 3.36 3.13
N ALA A 15 -7.75 3.22 2.13
CA ALA A 15 -7.65 3.96 0.88
C ALA A 15 -7.77 5.48 1.08
N ARG A 16 -8.71 5.94 1.92
CA ARG A 16 -8.87 7.36 2.25
C ARG A 16 -7.60 7.94 2.86
N LEU A 17 -7.01 7.26 3.85
CA LEU A 17 -5.75 7.65 4.46
C LEU A 17 -4.62 7.71 3.42
N VAL A 18 -4.44 6.64 2.65
CA VAL A 18 -3.35 6.55 1.67
C VAL A 18 -3.41 7.67 0.64
N TYR A 19 -4.61 8.06 0.20
CA TYR A 19 -4.77 9.14 -0.77
C TYR A 19 -4.68 10.55 -0.20
N GLN A 20 -4.51 10.71 1.12
CA GLN A 20 -4.06 11.97 1.72
C GLN A 20 -2.55 12.18 1.53
N GLU A 21 -1.78 11.09 1.42
CA GLU A 21 -0.31 11.13 1.35
C GLU A 21 0.23 11.24 -0.08
N PHE A 22 -0.42 10.59 -1.06
CA PHE A 22 -0.03 10.68 -2.46
C PHE A 22 -1.20 10.42 -3.41
N PRO A 23 -1.17 11.00 -4.63
CA PRO A 23 -2.26 10.83 -5.60
C PRO A 23 -2.40 9.38 -6.07
N ALA A 24 -3.56 9.04 -6.63
CA ALA A 24 -3.77 7.75 -7.25
C ALA A 24 -2.75 7.47 -8.35
N THR A 25 -2.06 6.33 -8.26
CA THR A 25 -1.08 5.91 -9.27
C THR A 25 -1.77 5.64 -10.61
N PRO A 26 -1.08 5.87 -11.74
CA PRO A 26 -1.67 5.64 -13.06
C PRO A 26 -2.17 4.20 -13.23
N GLN A 27 -3.27 4.05 -13.96
CA GLN A 27 -3.81 2.77 -14.39
C GLN A 27 -4.11 2.83 -15.88
N TYR A 28 -3.40 2.02 -16.66
CA TYR A 28 -3.51 2.03 -18.12
C TYR A 28 -3.91 0.66 -18.66
N ARG A 29 -4.76 0.66 -19.68
CA ARG A 29 -4.95 -0.54 -20.50
C ARG A 29 -3.69 -0.74 -21.32
N TRP A 30 -3.04 -1.89 -21.17
CA TRP A 30 -1.73 -2.15 -21.78
C TRP A 30 -1.89 -2.98 -23.06
N PRO A 31 -1.68 -2.42 -24.27
CA PRO A 31 -2.06 -3.08 -25.52
C PRO A 31 -1.34 -4.40 -25.76
N LEU A 32 -0.01 -4.42 -25.63
CA LEU A 32 0.81 -5.62 -25.87
C LEU A 32 0.51 -6.76 -24.89
N LEU A 33 0.17 -6.43 -23.64
CA LEU A 33 -0.26 -7.44 -22.67
C LEU A 33 -1.67 -7.93 -22.99
N SER A 34 -2.55 -7.03 -23.43
CA SER A 34 -3.91 -7.40 -23.78
C SER A 34 -3.94 -8.36 -24.97
N GLU A 35 -3.12 -8.10 -25.99
CA GLU A 35 -2.93 -8.98 -27.14
C GLU A 35 -2.40 -10.35 -26.70
N ARG A 36 -1.32 -10.37 -25.91
CA ARG A 36 -0.70 -11.62 -25.44
C ARG A 36 -1.62 -12.48 -24.57
N LEU A 37 -2.48 -11.84 -23.78
CA LEU A 37 -3.40 -12.53 -22.87
C LEU A 37 -4.74 -12.89 -23.53
N GLY A 38 -5.02 -12.36 -24.73
CA GLY A 38 -6.35 -12.47 -25.35
C GLY A 38 -7.47 -11.82 -24.51
N ALA A 39 -7.13 -10.88 -23.63
CA ALA A 39 -8.04 -10.26 -22.66
C ALA A 39 -7.66 -8.81 -22.40
N THR A 40 -8.62 -7.97 -21.98
CA THR A 40 -8.32 -6.58 -21.59
C THR A 40 -7.45 -6.56 -20.34
N CYS A 41 -6.17 -6.19 -20.49
CA CYS A 41 -5.21 -6.11 -19.40
C CYS A 41 -5.01 -4.66 -18.95
N TRP A 42 -5.22 -4.41 -17.65
CA TRP A 42 -4.93 -3.12 -17.01
C TRP A 42 -3.71 -3.25 -16.09
N VAL A 43 -2.77 -2.32 -16.21
CA VAL A 43 -1.58 -2.25 -15.36
C VAL A 43 -1.74 -1.09 -14.39
N LYS A 44 -1.69 -1.38 -13.09
CA LYS A 44 -1.66 -0.41 -12.00
C LYS A 44 -0.21 -0.09 -11.63
N HIS A 45 0.22 1.14 -11.89
CA HIS A 45 1.62 1.54 -11.84
C HIS A 45 2.07 1.96 -10.43
N GLU A 46 2.09 1.01 -9.49
CA GLU A 46 2.56 1.23 -8.11
C GLU A 46 4.03 1.63 -7.99
N ASN A 47 4.79 1.50 -9.09
CA ASN A 47 6.16 2.00 -9.22
C ASN A 47 6.25 3.54 -9.25
N HIS A 48 5.14 4.27 -9.33
CA HIS A 48 5.08 5.75 -9.28
C HIS A 48 4.69 6.28 -7.88
N THR A 49 4.67 5.44 -6.87
CA THR A 49 4.52 5.89 -5.47
C THR A 49 5.82 6.54 -4.97
N PRO A 50 5.81 7.30 -3.87
CA PRO A 50 7.01 7.97 -3.34
C PRO A 50 8.20 7.04 -3.07
N VAL A 51 7.95 5.78 -2.73
CA VAL A 51 8.99 4.75 -2.49
C VAL A 51 9.12 3.76 -3.67
N GLY A 52 8.54 4.07 -4.82
CA GLY A 52 8.58 3.24 -6.02
C GLY A 52 7.94 1.85 -5.86
N ALA A 53 7.09 1.64 -4.86
CA ALA A 53 6.45 0.36 -4.59
C ALA A 53 5.16 0.49 -3.77
N PHE A 54 4.23 -0.44 -4.00
CA PHE A 54 2.94 -0.47 -3.30
C PHE A 54 3.00 -0.57 -1.77
N LYS A 55 4.16 -0.95 -1.22
CA LYS A 55 4.31 -1.28 0.21
C LYS A 55 4.07 -0.09 1.12
N ILE A 56 4.34 1.15 0.67
CA ILE A 56 4.06 2.38 1.43
C ILE A 56 2.61 2.43 1.93
N ARG A 57 1.66 1.91 1.15
CA ARG A 57 0.24 1.85 1.55
C ARG A 57 0.06 1.12 2.88
N GLY A 58 0.70 -0.04 3.03
CA GLY A 58 0.64 -0.83 4.25
C GLY A 58 1.36 -0.15 5.41
N GLY A 59 2.48 0.53 5.17
CA GLY A 59 3.16 1.31 6.21
C GLY A 59 2.29 2.41 6.77
N LEU A 60 1.70 3.23 5.89
CA LEU A 60 0.79 4.30 6.30
C LEU A 60 -0.39 3.77 7.12
N THR A 61 -1.07 2.73 6.63
CA THR A 61 -2.20 2.12 7.36
C THR A 61 -1.78 1.51 8.70
N TYR A 62 -0.59 0.92 8.79
CA TYR A 62 -0.08 0.34 10.03
C TYR A 62 0.16 1.40 11.10
N PHE A 63 0.87 2.48 10.77
CA PHE A 63 1.17 3.55 11.72
C PHE A 63 -0.05 4.38 12.09
N ASP A 64 -0.96 4.63 11.17
CA ASP A 64 -2.25 5.28 11.48
C ASP A 64 -3.06 4.46 12.49
N GLN A 65 -3.14 3.13 12.33
CA GLN A 65 -3.82 2.27 13.30
C GLN A 65 -3.15 2.29 14.68
N LEU A 66 -1.82 2.36 14.74
CA LEU A 66 -1.10 2.49 16.01
C LEU A 66 -1.38 3.84 16.67
N ALA A 67 -1.40 4.92 15.90
CA ALA A 67 -1.73 6.26 16.37
C ALA A 67 -3.16 6.32 16.93
N GLN A 68 -4.15 5.80 16.20
CA GLN A 68 -5.56 5.77 16.63
C GLN A 68 -5.77 4.98 17.93
N ARG A 69 -4.96 3.94 18.16
CA ARG A 69 -5.02 3.11 19.38
C ARG A 69 -4.18 3.67 20.52
N GLY A 70 -3.49 4.80 20.33
CA GLY A 70 -2.55 5.34 21.31
C GLY A 70 -1.36 4.41 21.59
N ALA A 71 -0.98 3.57 20.63
CA ALA A 71 -0.01 2.49 20.77
C ALA A 71 1.26 2.73 19.92
N MET A 72 1.59 4.01 19.65
CA MET A 72 2.78 4.35 18.88
C MET A 72 4.06 3.88 19.59
N PRO A 73 4.90 3.07 18.93
CA PRO A 73 6.14 2.60 19.51
C PRO A 73 7.20 3.70 19.52
N ARG A 74 8.19 3.57 20.41
CA ARG A 74 9.38 4.44 20.40
C ARG A 74 10.36 4.11 19.27
N GLU A 75 10.40 2.84 18.89
CA GLU A 75 11.34 2.30 17.91
C GLU A 75 10.61 1.27 17.05
N VAL A 76 11.03 1.16 15.78
CA VAL A 76 10.44 0.24 14.80
C VAL A 76 11.54 -0.63 14.24
N ILE A 77 11.32 -1.95 14.25
CA ILE A 77 12.22 -2.94 13.66
C ILE A 77 11.47 -3.68 12.56
N SER A 78 12.06 -3.77 11.38
CA SER A 78 11.51 -4.52 10.24
C SER A 78 12.59 -5.35 9.57
N ALA A 79 12.33 -6.67 9.42
CA ALA A 79 13.22 -7.58 8.71
C ALA A 79 12.84 -7.61 7.22
N THR A 80 13.66 -6.99 6.37
CA THR A 80 13.36 -6.80 4.95
C THR A 80 14.64 -6.65 4.13
N ARG A 81 14.58 -7.01 2.85
CA ARG A 81 15.67 -6.80 1.88
C ARG A 81 15.42 -5.61 0.93
N GLY A 82 14.33 -4.87 1.08
CA GLY A 82 13.97 -3.79 0.16
C GLY A 82 12.71 -3.04 0.53
N ASN A 83 11.82 -2.80 -0.44
CA ASN A 83 10.66 -1.89 -0.42
C ASN A 83 9.82 -1.82 0.87
N HIS A 84 9.75 -2.89 1.68
CA HIS A 84 9.06 -2.83 2.97
C HIS A 84 9.78 -1.93 3.98
N GLY A 85 11.11 -1.91 3.97
CA GLY A 85 11.91 -1.06 4.85
C GLY A 85 11.77 0.41 4.49
N GLN A 86 11.75 0.74 3.20
CA GLN A 86 11.44 2.09 2.72
C GLN A 86 10.02 2.51 3.13
N SER A 87 9.05 1.60 3.04
CA SER A 87 7.69 1.85 3.50
C SER A 87 7.61 2.11 5.01
N MET A 88 8.32 1.34 5.84
CA MET A 88 8.33 1.56 7.29
C MET A 88 9.05 2.87 7.61
N GLY A 89 10.22 3.12 7.01
CA GLY A 89 10.99 4.34 7.25
C GLY A 89 10.31 5.62 6.76
N TRP A 90 9.43 5.53 5.76
CA TRP A 90 8.60 6.67 5.34
C TRP A 90 7.43 6.93 6.31
N ALA A 91 6.82 5.87 6.82
CA ALA A 91 5.56 5.97 7.56
C ALA A 91 5.71 6.07 9.09
N ALA A 92 6.88 5.74 9.64
CA ALA A 92 7.20 5.82 11.07
C ALA A 92 7.43 7.26 11.53
#